data_AF-A0A952S1P9-F1
#
_entry.id   AF-A0A952S1P9-F1
#
_cell.length_a   1.000
_cell.length_b   1.000
_cell.length_c   1.000
_cell.angle_alpha   90.00
_cell.angle_beta   90.00
_cell.angle_gamma   90.00
#
_symmetry.space_group_name_H-M   'P 1'
#
loop_
_entity.id
_entity.type
_entity.pdbx_description
1 polymer ?
#
loop_
_entity_poly.entity_id
_entity_poly.type
_entity_poly.pdbx_seq_one_letter_code
_entity_poly.pdbx_strand_id
1 'polypeptide(L)'
;MRIANIYKIFGIAVLAAQMLGMSACSDTSQPRPTEHHAVSDAVNINTATAAELTRIPYIGEKTAERIVAFREANGRFRRPEELLLVQGISDERFRRIRHLIRTE
;
A
#
# COMPACT_ATOMS: atom_id res chain seq x y z
N MET A 1 -25.12 -9.03 13.47
CA MET A 1 -24.09 -8.01 13.82
C MET A 1 -22.90 -8.71 14.45
N ARG A 2 -21.90 -9.08 13.65
CA ARG A 2 -20.68 -9.77 14.09
C ARG A 2 -19.47 -9.13 13.41
N ILE A 3 -19.03 -7.99 13.92
CA ILE A 3 -17.68 -7.49 13.69
C ILE A 3 -16.98 -7.73 15.02
N ALA A 4 -16.56 -8.98 15.21
CA ALA A 4 -15.77 -9.39 16.34
C ALA A 4 -14.63 -10.26 15.82
N ASN A 5 -13.40 -9.76 16.02
CA ASN A 5 -12.30 -10.60 16.45
C ASN A 5 -11.65 -11.50 15.40
N ILE A 6 -10.88 -10.90 14.49
CA ILE A 6 -9.95 -11.61 13.58
C ILE A 6 -8.55 -11.84 14.19
N TYR A 7 -8.29 -11.33 15.40
CA TYR A 7 -7.02 -11.58 16.12
C TYR A 7 -6.97 -12.95 16.84
N LYS A 8 -7.84 -13.91 16.49
CA LYS A 8 -8.00 -15.18 17.21
C LYS A 8 -7.43 -16.41 16.46
N ILE A 9 -6.30 -16.22 15.76
CA ILE A 9 -5.52 -17.30 15.10
C ILE A 9 -4.06 -17.38 15.61
N PHE A 10 -3.61 -16.46 16.48
CA PHE A 10 -2.28 -16.53 17.12
C PHE A 10 -2.24 -17.52 18.29
N GLY A 11 -2.61 -18.77 18.04
CA GLY A 11 -2.54 -19.87 18.97
C GLY A 11 -1.73 -21.02 18.39
N ILE A 12 -0.41 -20.89 18.33
CA ILE A 12 0.48 -22.05 18.42
C ILE A 12 1.66 -21.66 19.32
N ALA A 13 1.75 -22.36 20.44
CA ALA A 13 2.83 -22.31 21.40
C ALA A 13 4.17 -22.62 20.74
N VAL A 14 5.23 -21.90 21.11
CA VAL A 14 6.61 -22.39 21.02
C VAL A 14 7.26 -22.19 22.37
N LEU A 15 7.24 -23.26 23.15
CA LEU A 15 8.01 -23.45 24.37
C LEU A 15 9.12 -24.47 24.03
N ALA A 16 10.36 -24.01 23.89
CA ALA A 16 11.61 -24.78 23.95
C ALA A 16 12.75 -23.81 23.59
N ALA A 17 13.65 -23.43 24.50
CA ALA A 17 14.76 -24.18 25.10
C ALA A 17 16.11 -23.77 24.46
N GLN A 18 17.08 -23.50 25.34
CA GLN A 18 18.53 -23.76 25.20
C GLN A 18 19.33 -22.85 24.23
N MET A 19 20.25 -22.04 24.76
CA MET A 19 21.66 -22.33 25.12
C MET A 19 22.63 -22.22 23.93
N LEU A 20 23.67 -21.40 24.16
CA LEU A 20 24.99 -21.31 23.50
C LEU A 20 25.07 -21.44 21.97
N GLY A 21 25.54 -20.35 21.36
CA GLY A 21 26.71 -20.37 20.50
C GLY A 21 26.55 -20.97 19.09
N MET A 22 26.52 -20.10 18.09
CA MET A 22 27.39 -20.24 16.92
C MET A 22 27.36 -18.91 16.14
N SER A 23 28.53 -18.39 15.79
CA SER A 23 28.67 -17.36 14.76
C SER A 23 28.06 -17.87 13.47
N ALA A 24 27.06 -17.17 12.96
CA ALA A 24 26.67 -17.23 11.57
C ALA A 24 26.85 -15.83 11.00
N CYS A 25 27.79 -15.70 10.06
CA CYS A 25 27.77 -14.62 9.10
C CYS A 25 26.51 -14.83 8.24
N SER A 26 25.42 -14.22 8.65
CA SER A 26 24.26 -13.91 7.83
C SER A 26 24.18 -12.38 7.82
N ASP A 27 23.79 -11.70 6.76
CA ASP A 27 23.07 -12.12 5.60
C ASP A 27 23.25 -11.04 4.54
N THR A 28 23.29 -11.47 3.28
CA THR A 28 22.63 -10.83 2.14
C THR A 28 22.45 -9.31 2.22
N SER A 29 23.37 -8.62 1.54
CA SER A 29 23.05 -7.58 0.56
C SER A 29 21.69 -6.91 0.75
N GLN A 30 21.63 -5.91 1.63
CA GLN A 30 20.60 -4.88 1.52
C GLN A 30 20.64 -4.38 0.07
N PRO A 31 19.56 -4.50 -0.73
CA PRO A 31 19.45 -3.59 -1.85
C PRO A 31 19.37 -2.21 -1.20
N ARG A 32 20.45 -1.43 -1.34
CA ARG A 32 20.37 0.03 -1.21
C ARG A 32 19.09 0.43 -1.95
N PRO A 33 18.19 1.22 -1.33
CA PRO A 33 17.24 1.96 -2.14
C PRO A 33 18.13 2.77 -3.08
N THR A 34 18.23 2.36 -4.33
CA THR A 34 18.82 3.19 -5.36
C THR A 34 17.88 4.37 -5.45
N GLU A 35 18.28 5.44 -4.75
CA GLU A 35 17.82 6.79 -4.96
C GLU A 35 18.06 7.10 -6.44
N HIS A 36 17.02 6.84 -7.22
CA HIS A 36 16.89 7.33 -8.57
C HIS A 36 15.39 7.51 -8.81
N HIS A 37 14.92 8.74 -8.63
CA HIS A 37 14.49 9.55 -9.77
C HIS A 37 14.14 10.95 -9.28
N ALA A 38 14.93 11.91 -9.73
CA ALA A 38 14.56 13.31 -9.69
C ALA A 38 13.20 13.49 -10.40
N VAL A 39 12.32 14.23 -9.73
CA VAL A 39 11.17 14.97 -10.28
C VAL A 39 10.07 14.14 -10.96
N SER A 40 9.28 13.45 -10.14
CA SER A 40 7.84 13.44 -10.38
C SER A 40 7.14 13.25 -9.04
N ASP A 41 6.53 14.32 -8.53
CA ASP A 41 5.61 14.33 -7.37
C ASP A 41 4.37 13.45 -7.57
N ALA A 42 4.34 12.65 -8.64
CA ALA A 42 3.26 11.75 -8.97
C ALA A 42 3.30 10.51 -8.06
N VAL A 43 2.26 10.33 -7.26
CA VAL A 43 2.08 9.19 -6.38
C VAL A 43 1.69 7.96 -7.20
N ASN A 44 2.37 6.84 -6.96
CA ASN A 44 2.04 5.58 -7.63
C ASN A 44 0.84 4.92 -6.94
N ILE A 45 -0.29 4.76 -7.63
CA ILE A 45 -1.52 4.23 -7.02
C ILE A 45 -1.49 2.72 -6.74
N ASN A 46 -0.61 1.98 -7.42
CA ASN A 46 -0.47 0.54 -7.23
C ASN A 46 0.32 0.21 -5.97
N THR A 47 1.34 1.01 -5.65
CA THR A 47 2.26 0.78 -4.52
C THR A 47 2.03 1.71 -3.34
N ALA A 48 1.38 2.86 -3.53
CA ALA A 48 1.14 3.81 -2.45
C ALA A 48 0.31 3.21 -1.32
N THR A 49 0.66 3.61 -0.11
CA THR A 49 -0.11 3.36 1.11
C THR A 49 -1.32 4.29 1.19
N ALA A 50 -2.30 3.96 2.04
CA ALA A 50 -3.46 4.83 2.26
C ALA A 50 -3.05 6.22 2.78
N ALA A 51 -1.99 6.30 3.59
CA ALA A 51 -1.44 7.55 4.08
C ALA A 51 -0.85 8.42 2.95
N GLU A 52 -0.14 7.80 2.00
CA GLU A 52 0.43 8.51 0.85
C GLU A 52 -0.64 8.98 -0.13
N LEU A 53 -1.67 8.18 -0.37
CA LEU A 53 -2.82 8.58 -1.19
C LEU A 53 -3.57 9.77 -0.58
N THR A 54 -3.62 9.86 0.75
CA THR A 54 -4.25 10.99 1.46
C THR A 54 -3.45 12.29 1.34
N ARG A 55 -2.17 12.24 0.91
CA ARG A 55 -1.40 13.45 0.60
C ARG A 55 -1.89 14.14 -0.68
N ILE A 56 -2.62 13.42 -1.53
CA ILE A 56 -3.16 13.97 -2.77
C ILE A 56 -4.36 14.85 -2.43
N PRO A 57 -4.41 16.11 -2.91
CA PRO A 57 -5.56 16.96 -2.68
C PRO A 57 -6.83 16.26 -3.20
N TYR A 58 -7.94 16.43 -2.48
CA TYR A 58 -9.24 15.80 -2.79
C TYR A 58 -9.34 14.29 -2.56
N ILE A 59 -8.27 13.61 -2.11
CA ILE A 59 -8.34 12.23 -1.59
C ILE A 59 -8.29 12.28 -0.07
N GLY A 60 -9.37 11.84 0.58
CA GLY A 60 -9.41 11.63 2.02
C GLY A 60 -9.15 10.17 2.39
N GLU A 61 -8.98 9.91 3.69
CA GLU A 61 -8.75 8.58 4.28
C GLU A 61 -9.72 7.52 3.75
N LYS A 62 -11.04 7.80 3.78
CA LYS A 62 -12.07 6.89 3.24
C LYS A 62 -11.91 6.56 1.76
N THR A 63 -11.40 7.50 0.97
CA THR A 63 -11.18 7.27 -0.47
C THR A 63 -9.89 6.49 -0.67
N ALA A 64 -8.83 6.81 0.08
CA ALA A 64 -7.58 6.07 0.07
C ALA A 64 -7.77 4.59 0.45
N GLU A 65 -8.51 4.31 1.52
CA GLU A 65 -8.88 2.93 1.91
C GLU A 65 -9.64 2.20 0.80
N ARG A 66 -10.56 2.88 0.11
CA ARG A 66 -11.30 2.28 -1.01
C ARG A 66 -10.42 1.99 -2.21
N ILE A 67 -9.41 2.81 -2.50
CA ILE A 67 -8.42 2.53 -3.54
C ILE A 67 -7.62 1.27 -3.19
N VAL A 68 -7.19 1.14 -1.93
CA VAL A 68 -6.49 -0.06 -1.43
C VAL A 68 -7.37 -1.30 -1.50
N ALA A 69 -8.62 -1.21 -1.05
CA ALA A 69 -9.57 -2.32 -1.14
C ALA A 69 -9.87 -2.70 -2.61
N PHE A 70 -9.96 -1.71 -3.50
CA PHE A 70 -10.20 -1.95 -4.92
C PHE A 70 -9.07 -2.75 -5.54
N ARG A 71 -7.80 -2.42 -5.25
CA ARG A 71 -6.66 -3.18 -5.78
C ARG A 71 -6.53 -4.59 -5.20
N GLU A 72 -6.98 -4.81 -3.96
CA GLU A 72 -7.01 -6.13 -3.34
C GLU A 72 -8.10 -7.01 -3.98
N ALA A 73 -9.24 -6.42 -4.35
CA ALA A 73 -10.36 -7.14 -4.95
C ALA A 73 -10.21 -7.36 -6.47
N ASN A 74 -9.70 -6.37 -7.21
CA ASN A 74 -9.65 -6.37 -8.68
C ASN A 74 -8.23 -6.57 -9.24
N GLY A 75 -7.21 -6.49 -8.38
CA GLY A 75 -5.81 -6.49 -8.79
C GLY A 75 -5.28 -5.07 -9.05
N ARG A 76 -4.06 -5.00 -9.62
CA ARG A 76 -3.39 -3.71 -9.88
C ARG A 76 -4.14 -2.89 -10.92
N PHE A 77 -4.15 -1.57 -10.73
CA PHE A 77 -4.65 -0.60 -11.71
C PHE A 77 -3.74 -0.61 -12.94
N ARG A 78 -4.30 -0.87 -14.12
CA ARG A 78 -3.52 -0.83 -15.37
C ARG A 78 -3.44 0.57 -15.94
N ARG A 79 -4.44 1.39 -15.61
CA ARG A 79 -4.57 2.76 -16.09
C ARG A 79 -5.01 3.67 -14.95
N PRO A 80 -4.57 4.95 -14.95
CA PRO A 80 -5.02 5.89 -13.93
C PRO A 80 -6.53 6.13 -13.99
N GLU A 81 -7.16 5.97 -15.17
CA GLU A 81 -8.61 6.13 -15.35
C GLU A 81 -9.44 5.12 -14.53
N GLU A 82 -8.89 3.96 -14.18
CA GLU A 82 -9.59 2.95 -13.36
C GLU A 82 -9.89 3.44 -11.94
N LEU A 83 -9.25 4.52 -11.47
CA LEU A 83 -9.63 5.19 -10.23
C LEU A 83 -11.07 5.73 -10.26
N LEU A 84 -11.63 6.00 -11.44
CA LEU A 84 -13.03 6.42 -11.59
C LEU A 84 -14.01 5.30 -11.21
N LEU A 85 -13.57 4.04 -11.23
CA LEU A 85 -14.37 2.90 -10.76
C LEU A 85 -14.44 2.85 -9.23
N VAL A 86 -13.54 3.55 -8.54
CA VAL A 86 -13.51 3.62 -7.08
C VAL A 86 -14.55 4.62 -6.60
N GLN A 87 -15.50 4.13 -5.79
CA GLN A 87 -16.50 5.00 -5.18
C GLN A 87 -15.83 6.14 -4.40
N GLY A 88 -16.28 7.38 -4.65
CA GLY A 88 -15.74 8.58 -4.00
C GLY A 88 -14.71 9.34 -4.83
N ILE A 89 -14.29 8.82 -5.98
CA ILE A 89 -13.58 9.58 -7.01
C ILE A 89 -14.56 9.94 -8.12
N SER A 90 -14.81 11.24 -8.25
CA SER A 90 -15.62 11.81 -9.33
C SER A 90 -14.70 12.22 -10.49
N ASP A 91 -15.22 12.30 -11.71
CA ASP A 91 -14.47 12.80 -12.88
C ASP A 91 -13.80 14.14 -12.63
N GLU A 92 -14.48 15.04 -11.91
CA GLU A 92 -13.93 16.33 -11.54
C GLU A 92 -12.69 16.20 -10.63
N ARG A 93 -12.77 15.35 -9.60
CA ARG A 93 -11.65 15.10 -8.68
C ARG A 93 -10.50 14.46 -9.43
N PHE A 94 -10.79 13.42 -10.21
CA PHE A 94 -9.80 12.73 -11.04
C PHE A 94 -9.07 13.71 -11.96
N ARG A 95 -9.78 14.57 -12.69
CA ARG A 95 -9.16 15.58 -13.57
C ARG A 95 -8.19 16.50 -12.82
N ARG A 96 -8.49 16.85 -11.57
CA ARG A 96 -7.63 17.69 -10.71
C ARG A 96 -6.41 16.93 -10.20
N ILE A 97 -6.49 15.63 -9.98
CA ILE A 97 -5.38 14.84 -9.42
C ILE A 97 -4.60 14.03 -10.46
N ARG A 98 -5.10 13.91 -11.71
CA ARG A 98 -4.53 13.02 -12.73
C ARG A 98 -3.04 13.27 -13.01
N HIS A 99 -2.58 14.50 -12.81
CA HIS A 99 -1.19 14.90 -13.01
C HIS A 99 -0.28 14.58 -11.81
N LEU A 100 -0.89 14.25 -10.66
CA LEU A 100 -0.23 13.88 -9.39
C LEU A 100 -0.24 12.38 -9.15
N ILE A 101 -0.71 11.57 -10.11
CA ILE A 101 -0.77 10.12 -10.00
C ILE A 101 -0.06 9.46 -11.17
N ARG A 102 0.49 8.29 -10.93
CA ARG A 102 1.04 7.42 -11.97
C ARG A 102 0.68 5.96 -11.73
N THR A 103 0.72 5.20 -12.81
CA THR A 103 0.64 3.74 -12.82
C THR A 103 1.93 3.19 -13.43
N GLU A 104 2.39 2.03 -12.96
CA GLU A 104 3.55 1.29 -13.48
C GLU A 104 3.13 -0.10 -13.96
#